data_AF-A0A9D3YPI8-F1
#
_entry.id   AF-A0A9D3YPI8-F1
#
_cell.length_a   1.000
_cell.length_b   1.000
_cell.length_c   1.000
_cell.angle_alpha   90.00
_cell.angle_beta   90.00
_cell.angle_gamma   90.00
#
_symmetry.space_group_name_H-M   'P 1'
#
loop_
_entity.id
_entity.type
_entity.pdbx_description
1 polymer ?
#
loop_
_entity_poly.entity_id
_entity_poly.type
_entity_poly.pdbx_seq_one_letter_code
_entity_poly.pdbx_strand_id
1 'polypeptide(L)' 'MVTTVAEEKQLNPRLTKSREEFIKIMSNLNLPYPKQIGQEHSLTQKSSVEQ' A
#
# COMPACT_ATOMS: atom_id res chain seq x y z
N MET A 1 14.42 -12.75 -2.01
CA MET A 1 13.43 -13.34 -2.92
C MET A 1 12.46 -12.24 -3.30
N VAL A 2 12.20 -12.04 -4.59
CA VAL A 2 11.33 -10.97 -5.13
C VAL A 2 10.20 -11.63 -5.92
N THR A 3 9.02 -11.00 -5.94
CA THR A 3 7.88 -11.50 -6.73
C THR A 3 7.89 -10.89 -8.13
N THR A 4 7.35 -11.60 -9.11
CA THR A 4 7.19 -11.13 -10.49
C THR A 4 5.80 -10.55 -10.74
N VAL A 5 5.68 -9.68 -11.74
CA VAL A 5 4.39 -9.11 -12.16
C VAL A 5 3.38 -10.19 -12.56
N ALA A 6 3.86 -11.26 -13.22
CA ALA A 6 3.00 -12.36 -13.62
C ALA A 6 2.44 -13.11 -12.39
N GLU A 7 3.27 -13.37 -11.39
CA GLU A 7 2.86 -14.00 -10.14
C GLU A 7 1.86 -13.13 -9.36
N GLU A 8 2.12 -11.82 -9.21
CA GLU A 8 1.21 -10.92 -8.50
C GLU A 8 -0.16 -10.84 -9.19
N LYS A 9 -0.20 -10.79 -10.52
CA LYS A 9 -1.47 -10.76 -11.26
C LYS A 9 -2.32 -12.02 -11.06
N GLN A 10 -1.69 -13.17 -10.83
CA GLN A 10 -2.39 -14.45 -10.68
C GLN A 10 -2.68 -14.80 -9.22
N LEU A 11 -1.79 -14.41 -8.30
CA LEU A 11 -1.77 -14.94 -6.93
C LEU A 11 -2.12 -13.90 -5.88
N ASN A 12 -2.09 -12.59 -6.19
CA ASN A 12 -2.35 -11.57 -5.18
C ASN A 12 -3.82 -11.61 -4.72
N PRO A 13 -4.11 -11.98 -3.45
CA PRO A 13 -5.47 -12.23 -2.99
C PRO A 13 -6.31 -10.95 -2.91
N ARG A 14 -5.68 -9.77 -3.02
CA ARG A 14 -6.35 -8.46 -3.02
C ARG A 14 -6.59 -7.99 -4.45
N LEU A 15 -5.57 -8.07 -5.32
CA LEU A 15 -5.61 -7.52 -6.68
C LEU A 15 -6.21 -8.46 -7.73
N THR A 16 -6.48 -9.72 -7.39
CA THR A 16 -7.21 -10.68 -8.25
C THR A 16 -8.74 -10.53 -8.15
N LYS A 17 -9.23 -9.66 -7.26
CA LYS A 17 -10.66 -9.45 -7.01
C LYS A 17 -11.23 -8.32 -7.86
N SER A 18 -12.55 -8.26 -7.93
CA SER A 18 -13.23 -7.11 -8.54
C SER A 18 -12.92 -5.82 -7.77
N ARG A 19 -13.11 -4.66 -8.42
CA ARG A 19 -12.87 -3.34 -7.79
C ARG A 19 -13.66 -3.17 -6.48
N GLU A 20 -14.91 -3.60 -6.47
CA GLU A 20 -15.81 -3.47 -5.32
C GLU A 20 -15.35 -4.34 -4.15
N GLU A 21 -14.97 -5.58 -4.42
CA GLU A 21 -14.41 -6.48 -3.43
C GLU A 21 -13.07 -5.97 -2.89
N PHE A 22 -12.20 -5.44 -3.76
CA PHE A 22 -10.94 -4.83 -3.35
C PHE A 22 -11.16 -3.68 -2.36
N ILE A 23 -12.08 -2.77 -2.67
CA ILE A 23 -12.42 -1.64 -1.78
C ILE A 23 -12.97 -2.17 -0.45
N LYS A 24 -13.86 -3.16 -0.48
CA LYS A 24 -14.40 -3.78 0.72
C LYS A 24 -13.31 -4.43 1.57
N ILE A 25 -12.34 -5.12 0.96
CA ILE A 25 -11.20 -5.71 1.67
C ILE A 25 -10.38 -4.60 2.34
N MET A 26 -9.96 -3.59 1.58
CA MET A 26 -9.11 -2.50 2.10
C MET A 26 -9.79 -1.67 3.19
N SER A 27 -11.11 -1.46 3.09
CA SER A 27 -11.87 -0.73 4.11
C SER A 27 -12.04 -1.52 5.41
N ASN A 28 -12.00 -2.86 5.37
CA ASN A 28 -12.24 -3.71 6.53
C ASN A 28 -10.95 -4.26 7.17
N LEU A 29 -9.78 -3.73 6.76
CA LEU A 29 -8.48 -4.22 7.22
C LEU A 29 -8.17 -3.81 8.68
N ASN A 30 -8.95 -2.91 9.28
CA ASN A 30 -8.86 -2.45 10.69
C ASN A 30 -7.41 -2.25 11.19
N LEU A 31 -6.58 -1.61 10.36
CA LEU A 31 -5.18 -1.44 10.67
C LEU A 31 -4.98 -0.33 11.71
N PRO A 32 -4.08 -0.53 12.70
CA PRO A 32 -3.70 0.53 13.61
C PRO A 32 -2.98 1.64 12.84
N TYR A 33 -3.04 2.86 13.39
CA TYR A 33 -2.31 4.00 12.85
C TYR A 33 -0.81 3.67 12.72
N PRO A 34 -0.18 3.86 11.54
CA PRO A 34 1.21 3.48 11.35
C PRO A 34 2.15 4.25 12.28
N LYS A 35 3.05 3.55 12.97
CA LYS A 35 3.87 4.12 14.06
C LYS A 35 4.85 5.22 13.61
N GLN A 36 5.28 5.20 12.35
CA GLN A 36 6.32 6.09 11.83
C GLN A 36 5.78 7.18 10.89
N ILE A 37 4.48 7.17 10.54
CA ILE A 37 3.92 8.09 9.54
C ILE A 37 4.06 9.57 9.93
N GLY A 38 3.95 9.88 11.23
CA GLY A 38 4.14 11.25 11.73
C GLY A 38 5.58 11.75 11.61
N GLN A 39 6.57 10.85 11.68
CA GLN A 39 7.99 11.18 11.51
C GLN A 39 8.35 11.30 10.02
N GLU A 40 7.86 10.37 9.21
CA GLU A 40 8.14 10.28 7.77
C GLU A 40 7.58 11.47 6.98
N HIS A 41 6.37 11.92 7.30
CA HIS A 41 5.69 13.02 6.58
C HIS A 41 6.47 14.34 6.62
N SER A 42 7.27 14.54 7.68
CA SER A 42 8.14 15.71 7.81
C SER A 42 9.44 15.61 7.01
N LEU A 43 9.86 14.41 6.63
CA LEU A 43 11.10 14.16 5.87
C LEU A 43 10.83 14.07 4.37
N THR A 44 9.74 13.42 3.96
CA THR A 44 9.36 13.26 2.54
C THR A 44 9.05 14.60 1.86
N GLN A 45 8.48 15.57 2.57
CA GLN A 45 8.25 16.91 2.01
C GLN A 45 9.52 17.78 1.94
N LYS A 46 10.56 17.48 2.74
CA LYS A 46 11.83 18.22 2.71
C LYS A 46 12.69 17.82 1.51
N SER A 47 12.70 16.54 1.15
CA SER A 47 13.46 16.03 0.00
C SER A 47 12.92 16.47 -1.37
N SER A 48 11.67 16.93 -1.45
CA SER A 48 11.10 17.50 -2.69
C SER A 48 11.40 18.99 -2.91
N VAL A 49 12.04 19.67 -1.94
CA VAL A 49 12.37 21.11 -2.03
C VAL A 49 13.86 21.35 -2.34
N GLU A 50 14.70 20.32 -2.27
CA GLU A 50 16.15 20.42 -2.55
C GLU A 50 16.58 19.83 -3.92
N GLN A 51 15.67 19.74 -4.90
CA GLN A 51 15.99 19.43 -6.30
C GLN A 51 15.46 20.50 -7.26
#